data_AF-A0A6A4I111-F1
#
_entry.id   AF-A0A6A4I111-F1
#
_cell.length_a   1.000
_cell.length_b   1.000
_cell.length_c   1.000
_cell.angle_alpha   90.00
_cell.angle_beta   90.00
_cell.angle_gamma   90.00
#
_symmetry.space_group_name_H-M   'P 1'
#
loop_
_entity.id
_entity.type
_entity.pdbx_description
1 polymer ?
#
loop_
_entity_poly.entity_id
_entity_poly.type
_entity_poly.pdbx_seq_one_letter_code
_entity_poly.pdbx_strand_id
1 'polypeptide(L)'
;MILLLLYLSSLFLSLFYHWHRNLTDKAVTFYSRRAPKFTMAPSNQQQANFQLRTNMDWEEIRRRLRSEYGSEVQSEAEISGVLADVDKDLVDCDAEFRRLQSGIIALQNPRKRLEEYKVSLRFLRSPIRRLPNETILRIFDYACEMNELTSKQLQTMPALAISGVCSRWRDLARSCPELWSRIELEMWTIPRHLPGLPILDLYLDSSKQSPLTLEFPSINAELQAAHLEVCAKLAACSDRWKKLATGPYEIYQAMMAQPFQFPIIGTALSPQYRL
;
A
#
# COMPACT_ATOMS: atom_id res chain seq x y z
N MET A 1 1.72 20.50 18.15
CA MET A 1 1.23 20.48 16.74
C MET A 1 2.18 19.74 15.80
N ILE A 2 3.50 19.95 15.91
CA ILE A 2 4.55 19.23 15.13
C ILE A 2 4.59 17.73 15.47
N LEU A 3 4.47 17.36 16.75
CA LEU A 3 4.36 15.96 17.18
C LEU A 3 3.07 15.27 16.69
N LEU A 4 1.98 16.02 16.45
CA LEU A 4 0.72 15.48 15.93
C LEU A 4 0.81 15.21 14.42
N LEU A 5 1.61 15.99 13.69
CA LEU A 5 1.90 15.77 12.28
C LEU A 5 2.89 14.61 12.05
N LEU A 6 3.83 14.39 12.99
CA LEU A 6 4.72 13.21 12.97
C LEU A 6 4.01 11.93 13.43
N TYR A 7 3.09 12.02 14.40
CA TYR A 7 2.25 10.88 14.78
C TYR A 7 1.26 10.53 13.67
N LEU A 8 0.70 11.56 13.01
CA LEU A 8 -0.12 11.38 11.82
C LEU A 8 0.68 10.91 10.62
N SER A 9 1.98 11.21 10.48
CA SER A 9 2.82 10.68 9.39
C SER A 9 3.21 9.23 9.61
N SER A 10 3.46 8.79 10.85
CA SER A 10 3.67 7.38 11.21
C SER A 10 2.38 6.56 11.05
N LEU A 11 1.22 7.10 11.48
CA LEU A 11 -0.08 6.49 11.17
C LEU A 11 -0.44 6.61 9.69
N PHE A 12 -0.06 7.67 8.98
CA PHE A 12 -0.26 7.78 7.54
C PHE A 12 0.62 6.78 6.81
N LEU A 13 1.87 6.58 7.20
CA LEU A 13 2.81 5.62 6.61
C LEU A 13 2.42 4.19 6.98
N SER A 14 1.92 3.93 8.18
CA SER A 14 1.38 2.62 8.56
C SER A 14 0.07 2.32 7.85
N LEU A 15 -0.85 3.30 7.78
CA LEU A 15 -2.08 3.20 6.99
C LEU A 15 -1.77 3.18 5.49
N PHE A 16 -0.73 3.85 5.01
CA PHE A 16 -0.28 3.88 3.61
C PHE A 16 0.47 2.60 3.25
N TYR A 17 1.23 2.00 4.16
CA TYR A 17 1.84 0.69 3.98
C TYR A 17 0.77 -0.41 4.01
N HIS A 18 -0.22 -0.30 4.90
CA HIS A 18 -1.37 -1.19 4.95
C HIS A 18 -2.35 -0.95 3.77
N TRP A 19 -2.46 0.29 3.29
CA TRP A 19 -3.23 0.69 2.10
C TRP A 19 -2.52 0.28 0.81
N HIS A 20 -1.21 0.47 0.68
CA HIS A 20 -0.39 0.06 -0.46
C HIS A 20 -0.36 -1.47 -0.58
N ARG A 21 -0.16 -2.18 0.53
CA ARG A 21 -0.21 -3.66 0.56
C ARG A 21 -1.61 -4.21 0.26
N ASN A 22 -2.68 -3.47 0.56
CA ASN A 22 -4.05 -3.82 0.16
C ASN A 22 -4.43 -3.32 -1.25
N LEU A 23 -3.79 -2.27 -1.78
CA LEU A 23 -4.07 -1.71 -3.10
C LEU A 23 -3.33 -2.48 -4.20
N THR A 24 -2.12 -2.96 -3.98
CA THR A 24 -1.43 -3.77 -5.01
C THR A 24 -2.20 -5.05 -5.33
N ASP A 25 -2.90 -5.63 -4.34
CA ASP A 25 -3.78 -6.79 -4.54
C ASP A 25 -5.20 -6.44 -5.06
N LYS A 26 -5.71 -5.22 -4.85
CA LYS A 26 -7.11 -4.84 -5.19
C LYS A 26 -7.27 -3.79 -6.27
N ALA A 27 -6.22 -3.06 -6.66
CA ALA A 27 -6.31 -1.97 -7.65
C ALA A 27 -6.33 -2.49 -9.10
N VAL A 28 -5.76 -3.67 -9.37
CA VAL A 28 -5.85 -4.32 -10.69
C VAL A 28 -7.28 -4.79 -11.00
N THR A 29 -8.12 -4.99 -9.99
CA THR A 29 -9.52 -5.41 -10.17
C THR A 29 -10.55 -4.27 -10.15
N PHE A 30 -10.14 -3.03 -9.85
CA PHE A 30 -11.10 -1.93 -9.62
C PHE A 30 -11.26 -0.91 -10.76
N TYR A 31 -10.42 -0.94 -11.80
CA TYR A 31 -10.46 0.06 -12.89
C TYR A 31 -11.21 -0.32 -14.17
N SER A 32 -11.91 -1.46 -14.22
CA SER A 32 -12.79 -1.77 -15.35
C SER A 32 -13.92 -2.72 -14.99
N ARG A 33 -14.91 -2.23 -14.24
CA ARG A 33 -16.30 -2.73 -14.24
C ARG A 33 -17.18 -1.75 -13.47
N ARG A 34 -18.22 -1.27 -14.13
CA ARG A 34 -19.30 -0.47 -13.53
C ARG A 34 -19.89 -1.28 -12.37
N ALA A 35 -19.54 -0.95 -11.12
CA ALA A 35 -20.06 -1.65 -9.95
C ALA A 35 -21.58 -1.39 -9.86
N PRO A 36 -22.44 -2.41 -9.87
CA PRO A 36 -23.89 -2.20 -9.82
C PRO A 36 -24.29 -1.52 -8.51
N LYS A 37 -25.25 -0.59 -8.60
CA LYS A 37 -25.93 0.00 -7.44
C LYS A 37 -26.53 -1.15 -6.63
N PHE A 38 -26.07 -1.33 -5.39
CA PHE A 38 -26.57 -2.39 -4.52
C PHE A 38 -27.76 -1.86 -3.73
N THR A 39 -28.97 -2.19 -4.15
CA THR A 39 -30.19 -2.06 -3.35
C THR A 39 -30.35 -3.33 -2.53
N MET A 40 -30.28 -3.24 -1.20
CA MET A 40 -30.67 -4.33 -0.29
C MET A 40 -32.17 -4.58 -0.46
N ALA A 41 -32.53 -5.71 -1.08
CA ALA A 41 -33.87 -6.24 -0.92
C ALA A 41 -33.99 -6.79 0.52
N PRO A 42 -35.13 -6.58 1.21
CA PRO A 42 -35.34 -7.15 2.53
C PRO A 42 -35.30 -8.67 2.42
N SER A 43 -34.32 -9.29 3.10
CA SER A 43 -34.19 -10.74 3.19
C SER A 43 -35.30 -11.27 4.09
N ASN A 44 -36.45 -11.60 3.50
CA ASN A 44 -37.50 -12.41 4.13
C ASN A 44 -36.97 -13.83 4.30
N GLN A 45 -36.22 -14.09 5.38
CA GLN A 45 -35.90 -15.45 5.79
C GLN A 45 -37.05 -15.96 6.63
N GLN A 46 -37.97 -16.69 5.99
CA GLN A 46 -38.95 -17.52 6.69
C GLN A 46 -38.19 -18.45 7.64
N GLN A 47 -38.55 -18.39 8.92
CA GLN A 47 -38.02 -19.22 9.97
C GLN A 47 -38.51 -20.65 9.73
N ALA A 48 -37.70 -21.48 9.09
CA ALA A 48 -37.99 -22.89 8.94
C ALA A 48 -38.01 -23.52 10.35
N ASN A 49 -39.17 -24.03 10.75
CA ASN A 49 -39.37 -24.65 12.05
C ASN A 49 -38.72 -26.05 12.03
N PHE A 50 -37.42 -26.12 12.31
CA PHE A 50 -36.66 -27.38 12.35
C PHE A 50 -37.02 -28.16 13.62
N GLN A 51 -37.44 -29.42 13.46
CA GLN A 51 -37.76 -30.34 14.55
C GLN A 51 -37.22 -31.73 14.24
N LEU A 52 -36.62 -32.38 15.24
CA LEU A 52 -36.12 -33.75 15.15
C LEU A 52 -37.30 -34.73 15.22
N ARG A 53 -37.21 -35.82 14.46
CA ARG A 53 -38.15 -36.95 14.51
C ARG A 53 -37.79 -37.90 15.64
N THR A 54 -36.50 -38.02 15.93
CA THR A 54 -35.95 -38.94 16.90
C THR A 54 -35.95 -38.37 18.32
N ASN A 55 -36.41 -39.19 19.27
CA ASN A 55 -36.26 -38.92 20.69
C ASN A 55 -35.04 -39.68 21.21
N MET A 56 -34.00 -38.95 21.61
CA MET A 56 -32.71 -39.52 21.98
C MET A 56 -32.67 -39.93 23.46
N ASP A 57 -33.22 -41.10 23.80
CA ASP A 57 -33.12 -41.66 25.16
C ASP A 57 -31.83 -42.49 25.34
N TRP A 58 -30.77 -41.80 25.72
CA TRP A 58 -29.46 -42.41 25.94
C TRP A 58 -29.39 -43.34 27.15
N GLU A 59 -30.28 -43.21 28.13
CA GLU A 59 -30.29 -44.09 29.31
C GLU A 59 -30.89 -45.44 28.96
N GLU A 60 -31.98 -45.44 28.21
CA GLU A 60 -32.62 -46.64 27.73
C GLU A 60 -31.69 -47.42 26.78
N ILE A 61 -31.06 -46.75 25.80
CA ILE A 61 -30.06 -47.37 24.91
C ILE A 61 -28.94 -48.05 25.72
N ARG A 62 -28.38 -47.37 26.74
CA ARG A 62 -27.31 -47.94 27.58
C ARG A 62 -27.78 -49.10 28.44
N ARG A 63 -29.00 -49.06 28.97
CA ARG A 63 -29.60 -50.16 29.74
C ARG A 63 -29.71 -51.40 28.88
N ARG A 64 -30.25 -51.25 27.67
CA ARG A 64 -30.46 -52.33 26.71
C ARG A 64 -29.16 -52.97 26.25
N LEU A 65 -28.16 -52.17 25.87
CA LEU A 65 -26.82 -52.67 25.49
C LEU A 65 -26.13 -53.53 26.57
N ARG A 66 -26.51 -53.38 27.86
CA ARG A 66 -25.94 -54.14 28.97
C ARG A 66 -26.77 -55.34 29.41
N SER A 67 -28.06 -55.38 29.07
CA SER A 67 -29.01 -56.35 29.64
C SER A 67 -29.70 -57.24 28.60
N GLU A 68 -29.79 -56.83 27.33
CA GLU A 68 -30.38 -57.63 26.26
C GLU A 68 -29.31 -58.52 25.61
N TYR A 69 -29.52 -59.85 25.60
CA TYR A 69 -28.69 -60.84 24.92
C TYR A 69 -29.52 -62.06 24.48
N GLY A 70 -29.14 -62.74 23.39
CA GLY A 70 -29.86 -63.94 22.90
C GLY A 70 -31.14 -63.64 22.12
N SER A 71 -32.15 -64.53 22.14
CA SER A 71 -33.42 -64.36 21.41
C SER A 71 -34.36 -63.29 21.97
N GLU A 72 -34.00 -62.61 23.06
CA GLU A 72 -34.74 -61.48 23.66
C GLU A 72 -34.35 -60.12 23.08
N VAL A 73 -33.39 -60.06 22.16
CA VAL A 73 -33.03 -58.84 21.44
C VAL A 73 -34.23 -58.38 20.61
N GLN A 74 -34.57 -57.09 20.68
CA GLN A 74 -35.67 -56.47 19.94
C GLN A 74 -35.73 -56.88 18.46
N SER A 75 -36.92 -56.71 17.87
CA SER A 75 -37.10 -56.94 16.44
C SER A 75 -36.16 -56.04 15.64
N GLU A 76 -35.40 -56.63 14.73
CA GLU A 76 -34.51 -55.94 13.79
C GLU A 76 -35.22 -54.77 13.06
N ALA A 77 -36.53 -54.91 12.83
CA ALA A 77 -37.34 -53.89 12.19
C ALA A 77 -37.53 -52.62 13.05
N GLU A 78 -37.57 -52.74 14.38
CA GLU A 78 -37.70 -51.59 15.29
C GLU A 78 -36.41 -50.79 15.32
N ILE A 79 -35.26 -51.47 15.47
CA ILE A 79 -33.93 -50.84 15.44
C ILE A 79 -33.68 -50.19 14.07
N SER A 80 -34.03 -50.89 12.97
CA SER A 80 -33.90 -50.36 11.61
C SER A 80 -34.76 -49.11 11.39
N GLY A 81 -35.99 -49.07 11.93
CA GLY A 81 -36.86 -47.90 11.87
C GLY A 81 -36.26 -46.69 12.60
N VAL A 82 -35.77 -46.89 13.83
CA VAL A 82 -35.11 -45.83 14.61
C VAL A 82 -33.85 -45.33 13.89
N LEU A 83 -33.04 -46.23 13.33
CA LEU A 83 -31.86 -45.84 12.55
C LEU A 83 -32.23 -45.00 11.32
N ALA A 84 -33.29 -45.37 10.59
CA ALA A 84 -33.75 -44.61 9.44
C ALA A 84 -34.23 -43.20 9.82
N ASP A 85 -34.90 -43.05 10.96
CA ASP A 85 -35.29 -41.73 11.48
C ASP A 85 -34.08 -40.89 11.91
N VAL A 86 -33.06 -41.51 12.54
CA VAL A 86 -31.79 -40.84 12.90
C VAL A 86 -31.07 -40.37 11.63
N ASP A 87 -30.94 -41.24 10.62
CA ASP A 87 -30.29 -40.91 9.36
C ASP A 87 -30.99 -39.73 8.68
N LYS A 88 -32.32 -39.71 8.71
CA LYS A 88 -33.11 -38.60 8.15
C LYS A 88 -32.93 -37.30 8.92
N ASP A 89 -32.89 -37.35 10.25
CA ASP A 89 -32.64 -36.18 11.08
C ASP A 89 -31.22 -35.62 10.91
N LEU A 90 -30.22 -36.48 10.68
CA LEU A 90 -28.86 -36.06 10.34
C LEU A 90 -28.83 -35.34 8.98
N VAL A 91 -29.50 -35.89 7.96
CA VAL A 91 -29.60 -35.24 6.65
C VAL A 91 -30.26 -33.86 6.75
N ASP A 92 -31.32 -33.74 7.55
CA ASP A 92 -32.00 -32.46 7.74
C ASP A 92 -31.14 -31.47 8.57
N CYS A 93 -30.43 -31.95 9.59
CA CYS A 93 -29.43 -31.16 10.33
C CYS A 93 -28.38 -30.58 9.37
N ASP A 94 -27.82 -31.40 8.48
CA ASP A 94 -26.82 -30.99 7.50
C ASP A 94 -27.39 -30.00 6.47
N ALA A 95 -28.66 -30.15 6.09
CA ALA A 95 -29.34 -29.20 5.22
C ALA A 95 -29.52 -27.84 5.90
N GLU A 96 -29.98 -27.81 7.15
CA GLU A 96 -30.13 -26.57 7.92
C GLU A 96 -28.79 -25.90 8.23
N PHE A 97 -27.77 -26.68 8.58
CA PHE A 97 -26.42 -26.17 8.76
C PHE A 97 -25.92 -25.48 7.48
N ARG A 98 -26.07 -26.13 6.31
CA ARG A 98 -25.73 -25.53 5.00
C ARG A 98 -26.54 -24.27 4.71
N ARG A 99 -27.83 -24.25 5.05
CA ARG A 99 -28.71 -23.07 4.88
C ARG A 99 -28.24 -21.90 5.74
N LEU A 100 -27.94 -22.15 7.01
CA LEU A 100 -27.46 -21.12 7.95
C LEU A 100 -26.07 -20.62 7.55
N GLN A 101 -25.15 -21.51 7.16
CA GLN A 101 -23.84 -21.13 6.61
C GLN A 101 -23.98 -20.24 5.38
N SER A 102 -24.90 -20.58 4.47
CA SER A 102 -25.21 -19.75 3.30
C SER A 102 -25.73 -18.38 3.71
N GLY A 103 -26.60 -18.31 4.73
CA GLY A 103 -27.09 -17.05 5.30
C GLY A 103 -25.98 -16.19 5.91
N ILE A 104 -25.04 -16.81 6.64
CA ILE A 104 -23.86 -16.14 7.19
C ILE A 104 -23.01 -15.54 6.06
N ILE A 105 -22.69 -16.32 5.03
CA ILE A 105 -21.91 -15.87 3.88
C ILE A 105 -22.63 -14.73 3.15
N ALA A 106 -23.94 -14.85 2.96
CA ALA A 106 -24.76 -13.84 2.31
C ALA A 106 -24.75 -12.49 3.04
N LEU A 107 -24.61 -12.47 4.38
CA LEU A 107 -24.51 -11.25 5.18
C LEU A 107 -23.07 -10.74 5.38
N GLN A 108 -22.08 -11.64 5.38
CA GLN A 108 -20.67 -11.27 5.52
C GLN A 108 -20.19 -10.38 4.37
N ASN A 109 -20.61 -10.68 3.13
CA ASN A 109 -20.23 -9.91 1.95
C ASN A 109 -20.73 -8.44 2.01
N PRO A 110 -22.03 -8.18 2.21
CA PRO A 110 -22.54 -6.81 2.44
C PRO A 110 -21.86 -6.10 3.61
N ARG A 111 -21.65 -6.79 4.74
CA ARG A 111 -20.97 -6.20 5.91
C ARG A 111 -19.57 -5.70 5.54
N LYS A 112 -18.76 -6.54 4.88
CA LYS A 112 -17.40 -6.18 4.44
C LYS A 112 -17.42 -4.96 3.52
N ARG A 113 -18.33 -4.94 2.54
CA ARG A 113 -18.49 -3.80 1.62
C ARG A 113 -18.91 -2.52 2.32
N LEU A 114 -19.81 -2.60 3.31
CA LEU A 114 -20.23 -1.45 4.10
C LEU A 114 -19.08 -0.91 4.97
N GLU A 115 -18.24 -1.76 5.53
CA GLU A 115 -17.04 -1.30 6.25
C GLU A 115 -16.02 -0.63 5.32
N GLU A 116 -15.75 -1.20 4.15
CA GLU A 116 -14.90 -0.57 3.12
C GLU A 116 -15.47 0.80 2.66
N TYR A 117 -16.79 0.89 2.49
CA TYR A 117 -17.48 2.13 2.14
C TYR A 117 -17.43 3.18 3.26
N LYS A 118 -17.64 2.77 4.51
CA LYS A 118 -17.55 3.63 5.70
C LYS A 118 -16.15 4.23 5.85
N VAL A 119 -15.10 3.44 5.61
CA VAL A 119 -13.72 3.92 5.57
C VAL A 119 -13.54 4.97 4.48
N SER A 120 -14.07 4.73 3.28
CA SER A 120 -14.02 5.70 2.16
C SER A 120 -14.72 7.02 2.49
N LEU A 121 -15.89 6.97 3.14
CA LEU A 121 -16.62 8.15 3.60
C LEU A 121 -15.86 8.92 4.69
N ARG A 122 -15.17 8.22 5.60
CA ARG A 122 -14.29 8.87 6.58
C ARG A 122 -13.14 9.61 5.90
N PHE A 123 -12.52 9.01 4.88
CA PHE A 123 -11.49 9.69 4.09
C PHE A 123 -12.02 10.91 3.34
N LEU A 124 -13.24 10.84 2.80
CA LEU A 124 -13.92 12.00 2.17
C LEU A 124 -14.11 13.17 3.14
N ARG A 125 -14.27 12.88 4.44
CA ARG A 125 -14.37 13.90 5.50
C ARG A 125 -13.03 14.42 6.00
N SER A 126 -11.90 13.91 5.51
CA SER A 126 -10.58 14.33 5.96
C SER A 126 -10.37 15.83 5.72
N PRO A 127 -9.88 16.60 6.71
CA PRO A 127 -9.61 18.03 6.57
C PRO A 127 -8.68 18.36 5.40
N ILE A 128 -7.75 17.46 5.07
CA ILE A 128 -6.77 17.64 4.00
C ILE A 128 -7.42 17.83 2.62
N ARG A 129 -8.64 17.30 2.42
CA ARG A 129 -9.39 17.47 1.18
C ARG A 129 -9.98 18.87 1.04
N ARG A 130 -10.18 19.58 2.16
CA ARG A 130 -10.73 20.94 2.21
C ARG A 130 -9.66 22.03 2.13
N LEU A 131 -8.39 21.66 2.28
CA LEU A 131 -7.30 22.63 2.16
C LEU A 131 -7.23 23.18 0.74
N PRO A 132 -6.99 24.50 0.56
CA PRO A 132 -6.65 25.08 -0.73
C PRO A 132 -5.37 24.47 -1.29
N ASN A 133 -5.20 24.54 -2.62
CA ASN A 133 -4.04 23.97 -3.30
C ASN A 133 -2.73 24.61 -2.82
N GLU A 134 -2.74 25.91 -2.54
CA GLU A 134 -1.60 26.69 -2.04
C GLU A 134 -1.13 26.16 -0.69
N THR A 135 -2.07 25.79 0.19
CA THR A 135 -1.73 25.22 1.50
C THR A 135 -1.12 23.83 1.37
N ILE A 136 -1.65 23.01 0.46
CA ILE A 136 -1.10 21.69 0.18
C ILE A 136 0.31 21.80 -0.40
N LEU A 137 0.53 22.70 -1.36
CA LEU A 137 1.86 22.93 -1.94
C LEU A 137 2.88 23.40 -0.90
N ARG A 138 2.48 24.27 0.05
CA ARG A 138 3.35 24.64 1.18
C ARG A 138 3.69 23.46 2.09
N ILE A 139 2.74 22.54 2.30
CA ILE A 139 3.01 21.30 3.05
C ILE A 139 4.00 20.43 2.26
N PHE A 140 3.83 20.31 0.94
CA PHE A 140 4.76 19.54 0.09
C PHE A 140 6.17 20.12 0.14
N ASP A 141 6.30 21.44 0.01
CA ASP A 141 7.59 22.12 0.06
C ASP A 141 8.31 21.89 1.40
N TYR A 142 7.57 21.94 2.51
CA TYR A 142 8.11 21.64 3.85
C TYR A 142 8.47 20.15 4.02
N ALA A 143 7.67 19.24 3.45
CA ALA A 143 7.92 17.81 3.53
C ALA A 143 9.02 17.32 2.58
N CYS A 144 9.31 18.08 1.53
CA CYS A 144 10.22 17.73 0.44
C CYS A 144 11.49 18.58 0.51
N GLU A 145 12.26 18.40 1.59
CA GLU A 145 13.54 19.08 1.75
C GLU A 145 14.57 18.58 0.74
N MET A 146 14.81 17.26 0.69
CA MET A 146 15.68 16.58 -0.28
C MET A 146 15.09 15.24 -0.69
N ASN A 147 15.45 14.73 -1.88
CA ASN A 147 15.07 13.41 -2.36
C ASN A 147 16.30 12.52 -2.53
N GLU A 148 16.49 11.55 -1.63
CA GLU A 148 17.57 10.58 -1.70
C GLU A 148 17.19 9.43 -2.64
N LEU A 149 17.67 9.49 -3.89
CA LEU A 149 17.21 8.59 -4.96
C LEU A 149 17.86 7.20 -4.93
N THR A 150 18.93 7.04 -4.16
CA THR A 150 19.70 5.81 -4.05
C THR A 150 19.21 4.89 -2.92
N SER A 151 18.34 5.41 -2.06
CA SER A 151 17.72 4.63 -0.99
C SER A 151 16.60 3.74 -1.52
N LYS A 152 16.43 2.57 -0.87
CA LYS A 152 15.34 1.63 -1.17
C LYS A 152 14.01 2.03 -0.53
N GLN A 153 14.00 3.12 0.21
CA GLN A 153 12.92 3.53 1.10
C GLN A 153 12.12 4.68 0.47
N LEU A 154 10.84 4.47 0.15
CA LEU A 154 10.02 5.52 -0.50
C LEU A 154 9.94 6.83 0.33
N GLN A 155 10.05 6.73 1.66
CA GLN A 155 10.02 7.89 2.55
C GLN A 155 11.21 8.85 2.38
N THR A 156 12.32 8.41 1.80
CA THR A 156 13.47 9.28 1.50
C THR A 156 13.31 10.01 0.15
N MET A 157 12.27 9.67 -0.61
CA MET A 157 11.89 10.29 -1.88
C MET A 157 10.52 10.99 -1.73
N PRO A 158 10.44 12.07 -0.92
CA PRO A 158 9.18 12.70 -0.56
C PRO A 158 8.36 13.18 -1.77
N ALA A 159 8.98 13.70 -2.83
CA ALA A 159 8.24 14.12 -4.04
C ALA A 159 7.51 12.94 -4.70
N LEU A 160 8.21 11.81 -4.85
CA LEU A 160 7.63 10.59 -5.40
C LEU A 160 6.52 10.05 -4.47
N ALA A 161 6.78 9.98 -3.16
CA ALA A 161 5.81 9.51 -2.18
C ALA A 161 4.51 10.34 -2.21
N ILE A 162 4.64 11.67 -2.23
CA ILE A 162 3.53 12.61 -2.33
C ILE A 162 2.73 12.39 -3.62
N SER A 163 3.42 12.21 -4.75
CA SER A 163 2.77 11.97 -6.06
C SER A 163 1.96 10.65 -6.12
N GLY A 164 2.26 9.71 -5.22
CA GLY A 164 1.60 8.41 -5.09
C GLY A 164 0.31 8.44 -4.26
N VAL A 165 0.01 9.52 -3.53
CA VAL A 165 -1.09 9.54 -2.55
C VAL A 165 -2.48 9.54 -3.19
N CYS A 166 -2.77 10.49 -4.08
CA CYS A 166 -4.04 10.57 -4.82
C CYS A 166 -3.86 11.39 -6.11
N SER A 167 -4.87 11.37 -7.01
CA SER A 167 -4.81 12.13 -8.27
C SER A 167 -4.54 13.61 -8.06
N ARG A 168 -5.25 14.26 -7.13
CA ARG A 168 -5.04 15.67 -6.81
C ARG A 168 -3.60 15.97 -6.36
N TRP A 169 -3.01 15.10 -5.55
CA TRP A 169 -1.63 15.28 -5.06
C TRP A 169 -0.62 15.08 -6.18
N ARG A 170 -0.86 14.11 -7.06
CA ARG A 170 -0.07 13.90 -8.27
C ARG A 170 -0.10 15.10 -9.19
N ASP A 171 -1.28 15.67 -9.43
CA ASP A 171 -1.45 16.84 -10.30
C ASP A 171 -0.73 18.05 -9.72
N LEU A 172 -0.85 18.27 -8.40
CA LEU A 172 -0.13 19.33 -7.69
C LEU A 172 1.39 19.12 -7.66
N ALA A 173 1.86 17.90 -7.44
CA ALA A 173 3.29 17.59 -7.49
C ALA A 173 3.86 17.80 -8.89
N ARG A 174 3.10 17.49 -9.95
CA ARG A 174 3.48 17.76 -11.35
C ARG A 174 3.46 19.25 -11.70
N SER A 175 2.61 20.03 -11.03
CA SER A 175 2.53 21.48 -11.23
C SER A 175 3.63 22.24 -10.50
N CYS A 176 4.40 21.60 -9.61
CA CYS A 176 5.50 22.19 -8.84
C CYS A 176 6.80 21.43 -9.12
N PRO A 177 7.50 21.74 -10.23
CA PRO A 177 8.71 21.04 -10.63
C PRO A 177 9.86 21.21 -9.62
N GLU A 178 9.82 22.23 -8.77
CA GLU A 178 10.79 22.49 -7.69
C GLU A 178 10.88 21.35 -6.67
N LEU A 179 9.79 20.60 -6.45
CA LEU A 179 9.79 19.43 -5.55
C LEU A 179 10.72 18.32 -6.05
N TRP A 180 10.91 18.24 -7.37
CA TRP A 180 11.71 17.23 -8.04
C TRP A 180 13.15 17.71 -8.30
N SER A 181 13.45 18.99 -8.04
CA SER A 181 14.76 19.57 -8.35
C SER A 181 15.78 19.46 -7.21
N ARG A 182 15.37 18.96 -6.04
CA ARG A 182 16.20 18.77 -4.84
C ARG A 182 16.59 17.29 -4.72
N ILE A 183 17.79 16.95 -5.17
CA ILE A 183 18.24 15.57 -5.39
C ILE A 183 19.49 15.29 -4.55
N GLU A 184 19.43 14.22 -3.77
CA GLU A 184 20.55 13.66 -3.03
C GLU A 184 20.89 12.29 -3.60
N LEU A 185 22.19 12.04 -3.79
CA LEU A 185 22.69 10.79 -4.37
C LEU A 185 23.86 10.24 -3.56
N GLU A 186 23.65 9.08 -2.97
CA GLU A 186 24.70 8.27 -2.36
C GLU A 186 25.33 7.38 -3.46
N MET A 187 26.28 7.95 -4.22
CA MET A 187 26.80 7.34 -5.46
C MET A 187 27.21 5.87 -5.30
N TRP A 188 27.86 5.51 -4.20
CA TRP A 188 28.39 4.16 -4.00
C TRP A 188 27.36 3.12 -3.58
N THR A 189 26.13 3.53 -3.33
CA THR A 189 25.01 2.61 -3.13
C THR A 189 24.25 2.31 -4.42
N ILE A 190 24.61 2.97 -5.54
CA ILE A 190 24.00 2.72 -6.84
C ILE A 190 24.32 1.28 -7.26
N PRO A 191 23.29 0.44 -7.52
CA PRO A 191 23.52 -0.94 -7.93
C PRO A 191 24.24 -0.99 -9.27
N ARG A 192 25.32 -1.79 -9.36
CA ARG A 192 26.15 -1.93 -10.57
C ARG A 192 25.38 -2.39 -11.82
N HIS A 193 24.23 -3.02 -11.64
CA HIS A 193 23.36 -3.52 -12.72
C HIS A 193 22.32 -2.50 -13.19
N LEU A 194 22.26 -1.31 -12.59
CA LEU A 194 21.36 -0.22 -12.99
C LEU A 194 22.18 1.00 -13.46
N PRO A 195 22.84 0.90 -14.63
CA PRO A 195 23.55 2.03 -15.22
C PRO A 195 22.58 3.19 -15.46
N GLY A 196 23.04 4.42 -15.21
CA GLY A 196 22.27 5.64 -15.42
C GLY A 196 21.10 5.91 -14.46
N LEU A 197 20.77 5.00 -13.53
CA LEU A 197 19.76 5.19 -12.47
C LEU A 197 18.40 5.72 -12.99
N PRO A 198 17.47 4.87 -13.50
CA PRO A 198 16.23 5.33 -14.16
C PRO A 198 15.33 6.25 -13.34
N ILE A 199 15.39 6.15 -12.01
CA ILE A 199 14.67 7.07 -11.13
C ILE A 199 15.18 8.52 -11.25
N LEU A 200 16.46 8.70 -11.56
CA LEU A 200 17.03 10.02 -11.84
C LEU A 200 16.40 10.63 -13.08
N ASP A 201 16.17 9.86 -14.15
CA ASP A 201 15.51 10.35 -15.37
C ASP A 201 14.10 10.88 -15.05
N LEU A 202 13.33 10.12 -14.26
CA LEU A 202 12.01 10.57 -13.79
C LEU A 202 12.09 11.93 -13.06
N TYR A 203 13.09 12.10 -12.19
CA TYR A 203 13.26 13.33 -11.42
C TYR A 203 13.71 14.50 -12.29
N LEU A 204 14.66 14.28 -13.20
CA LEU A 204 15.12 15.30 -14.14
C LEU A 204 13.97 15.74 -15.05
N ASP A 205 13.22 14.82 -15.64
CA ASP A 205 12.04 15.10 -16.47
C ASP A 205 10.96 15.87 -15.69
N SER A 206 10.70 15.44 -14.45
CA SER A 206 9.67 16.06 -13.60
C SER A 206 10.08 17.45 -13.12
N SER A 207 11.39 17.72 -13.00
CA SER A 207 11.94 19.01 -12.55
C SER A 207 11.96 20.10 -13.64
N LYS A 208 11.73 19.74 -14.91
CA LYS A 208 11.60 20.66 -16.06
C LYS A 208 12.71 21.71 -16.13
N GLN A 209 12.37 23.00 -15.97
CA GLN A 209 13.27 24.17 -16.00
C GLN A 209 13.54 24.76 -14.60
N SER A 210 13.11 24.08 -13.53
CA SER A 210 13.36 24.55 -12.15
C SER A 210 14.80 24.31 -11.68
N PRO A 211 15.45 25.27 -11.00
CA PRO A 211 16.86 25.14 -10.66
C PRO A 211 17.18 23.92 -9.77
N LEU A 212 18.23 23.17 -10.13
CA LEU A 212 18.65 21.93 -9.48
C LEU A 212 19.51 22.19 -8.24
N THR A 213 19.17 21.53 -7.14
CA THR A 213 20.00 21.41 -5.94
C THR A 213 20.47 19.97 -5.85
N LEU A 214 21.79 19.77 -5.96
CA LEU A 214 22.42 18.45 -5.97
C LEU A 214 23.33 18.30 -4.75
N GLU A 215 23.14 17.21 -4.00
CA GLU A 215 23.95 16.87 -2.82
C GLU A 215 24.51 15.44 -2.91
N PHE A 216 25.79 15.30 -2.59
CA PHE A 216 26.52 14.03 -2.59
C PHE A 216 27.21 13.86 -1.23
N PRO A 217 26.54 13.20 -0.26
CA PRO A 217 26.96 13.23 1.14
C PRO A 217 28.20 12.38 1.46
N SER A 218 28.52 11.40 0.61
CA SER A 218 29.54 10.40 0.96
C SER A 218 30.97 10.81 0.67
N ILE A 219 31.88 9.99 1.17
CA ILE A 219 33.29 10.30 1.39
C ILE A 219 34.12 9.23 0.69
N ASN A 220 34.90 9.69 -0.29
CA ASN A 220 36.03 9.04 -0.95
C ASN A 220 35.90 7.53 -1.26
N ALA A 221 35.50 7.23 -2.49
CA ALA A 221 35.76 5.95 -3.15
C ALA A 221 35.81 6.14 -4.68
N GLU A 222 36.53 5.26 -5.38
CA GLU A 222 36.76 5.39 -6.82
C GLU A 222 35.46 5.36 -7.63
N LEU A 223 35.37 6.23 -8.65
CA LEU A 223 34.24 6.25 -9.57
C LEU A 223 34.30 5.05 -10.52
N GLN A 224 33.17 4.35 -10.64
CA GLN A 224 32.99 3.25 -11.59
C GLN A 224 32.23 3.77 -12.83
N ALA A 225 32.21 2.98 -13.91
CA ALA A 225 31.52 3.35 -15.15
C ALA A 225 30.06 3.76 -14.93
N ALA A 226 29.33 3.05 -14.06
CA ALA A 226 27.94 3.38 -13.72
C ALA A 226 27.80 4.76 -13.04
N HIS A 227 28.79 5.17 -12.22
CA HIS A 227 28.79 6.50 -11.59
C HIS A 227 29.08 7.61 -12.62
N LEU A 228 29.92 7.32 -13.62
CA LEU A 228 30.24 8.28 -14.69
C LEU A 228 29.01 8.59 -15.57
N GLU A 229 28.17 7.59 -15.85
CA GLU A 229 26.92 7.83 -16.59
C GLU A 229 25.96 8.76 -15.82
N VAL A 230 25.84 8.56 -14.50
CA VAL A 230 25.04 9.45 -13.63
C VAL A 230 25.62 10.86 -13.61
N CYS A 231 26.94 10.99 -13.51
CA CYS A 231 27.62 12.30 -13.60
C CYS A 231 27.35 12.97 -14.95
N ALA A 232 27.41 12.24 -16.06
CA ALA A 232 27.15 12.78 -17.39
C ALA A 232 25.71 13.27 -17.54
N LYS A 233 24.71 12.52 -17.04
CA LYS A 233 23.30 12.94 -17.03
C LYS A 233 23.10 14.24 -16.25
N LEU A 234 23.68 14.33 -15.06
CA LEU A 234 23.58 15.52 -14.22
C LEU A 234 24.26 16.72 -14.89
N ALA A 235 25.47 16.52 -15.43
CA ALA A 235 26.25 17.56 -16.10
C ALA A 235 25.57 18.08 -17.38
N ALA A 236 24.82 17.23 -18.08
CA ALA A 236 23.99 17.65 -19.22
C ALA A 236 22.89 18.66 -18.82
N CYS A 237 22.54 18.73 -17.54
CA CYS A 237 21.63 19.71 -16.96
C CYS A 237 22.36 20.82 -16.18
N SER A 238 23.65 21.05 -16.44
CA SER A 238 24.46 22.03 -15.70
C SER A 238 23.99 23.48 -15.86
N ASP A 239 23.23 23.78 -16.91
CA ASP A 239 22.69 25.10 -17.21
C ASP A 239 21.68 25.61 -16.16
N ARG A 240 21.11 24.68 -15.40
CA ARG A 240 20.03 24.91 -14.43
C ARG A 240 20.47 24.59 -13.01
N TRP A 241 21.77 24.36 -12.76
CA TRP A 241 22.27 24.09 -11.41
C TRP A 241 22.22 25.34 -10.53
N LYS A 242 21.55 25.24 -9.39
CA LYS A 242 21.48 26.29 -8.35
C LYS A 242 22.51 26.08 -7.25
N LYS A 243 22.62 24.84 -6.78
CA LYS A 243 23.51 24.43 -5.69
C LYS A 243 24.10 23.06 -6.04
N LEU A 244 25.41 22.96 -5.94
CA LEU A 244 26.14 21.72 -6.04
C LEU A 244 26.97 21.56 -4.77
N ALA A 245 26.67 20.55 -3.97
CA ALA A 245 27.42 20.18 -2.77
C ALA A 245 27.99 18.78 -2.95
N THR A 246 29.26 18.69 -3.32
CA THR A 246 29.98 17.42 -3.46
C THR A 246 30.90 17.22 -2.26
N GLY A 247 30.70 16.16 -1.48
CA GLY A 247 31.70 15.69 -0.54
C GLY A 247 33.01 15.25 -1.23
N PRO A 248 32.96 14.42 -2.28
CA PRO A 248 34.12 13.87 -2.98
C PRO A 248 34.60 14.77 -4.12
N TYR A 249 35.92 14.92 -4.25
CA TYR A 249 36.54 15.70 -5.32
C TYR A 249 36.37 15.04 -6.70
N GLU A 250 36.30 13.71 -6.74
CA GLU A 250 36.19 12.92 -7.97
C GLU A 250 34.86 13.15 -8.67
N ILE A 251 33.76 13.29 -7.92
CA ILE A 251 32.43 13.59 -8.47
C ILE A 251 32.45 14.97 -9.11
N TYR A 252 33.01 15.96 -8.41
CA TYR A 252 33.18 17.30 -8.95
C TYR A 252 33.98 17.27 -10.25
N GLN A 253 35.14 16.61 -10.26
CA GLN A 253 35.98 16.48 -11.45
C GLN A 253 35.27 15.77 -12.62
N ALA A 254 34.59 14.67 -12.36
CA ALA A 254 33.88 13.90 -13.40
C ALA A 254 32.75 14.72 -14.05
N MET A 255 32.04 15.51 -13.25
CA MET A 255 31.07 16.46 -13.78
C MET A 255 31.77 17.55 -14.59
N MET A 256 32.82 18.18 -14.01
CA MET A 256 33.58 19.28 -14.60
C MET A 256 34.38 18.93 -15.87
N ALA A 257 34.53 17.64 -16.18
CA ALA A 257 35.15 17.17 -17.43
C ALA A 257 34.19 17.14 -18.64
N GLN A 258 32.88 17.33 -18.44
CA GLN A 258 31.89 17.37 -19.52
C GLN A 258 31.80 18.77 -20.15
N PRO A 259 31.33 18.93 -21.40
CA PRO A 259 31.17 20.26 -22.00
C PRO A 259 30.06 21.08 -21.28
N PHE A 260 30.42 22.24 -20.71
CA PHE A 260 29.53 23.12 -19.94
C PHE A 260 28.90 24.25 -20.76
N GLN A 261 27.65 24.56 -20.45
CA GLN A 261 27.03 25.86 -20.73
C GLN A 261 26.59 26.45 -19.39
N PHE A 262 27.19 27.54 -18.92
CA PHE A 262 26.83 28.18 -17.64
C PHE A 262 25.83 29.32 -17.84
N PRO A 263 24.66 29.27 -17.18
CA PRO A 263 23.89 30.47 -16.89
C PRO A 263 24.10 31.01 -15.47
N ILE A 264 24.02 30.22 -14.38
CA ILE A 264 23.93 30.80 -13.03
C ILE A 264 24.42 29.83 -11.93
N ILE A 265 25.74 29.74 -11.67
CA ILE A 265 26.21 29.14 -10.40
C ILE A 265 26.13 30.20 -9.31
N GLY A 266 25.14 30.07 -8.40
CA GLY A 266 25.02 30.91 -7.22
C GLY A 266 26.07 30.59 -6.15
N THR A 267 26.39 29.30 -5.98
CA THR A 267 27.47 28.81 -5.09
C THR A 267 27.94 27.41 -5.53
N ALA A 268 29.18 27.29 -5.97
CA ALA A 268 29.90 26.02 -6.05
C ALA A 268 30.83 25.94 -4.83
N LEU A 269 30.37 25.30 -3.76
CA LEU A 269 31.22 25.10 -2.58
C LEU A 269 32.08 23.86 -2.82
N SER A 270 33.29 24.08 -3.34
CA SER A 270 34.36 23.09 -3.24
C SER A 270 34.81 22.99 -1.77
N PRO A 271 35.05 21.79 -1.21
CA PRO A 271 35.46 21.63 0.19
C PRO A 271 36.83 22.23 0.55
N GLN A 272 37.57 22.84 -0.38
CA GLN A 272 38.92 23.34 -0.09
C GLN A 272 38.97 24.56 0.85
N TYR A 273 37.83 25.11 1.28
CA TYR A 273 37.79 26.19 2.28
C TYR A 273 36.74 25.92 3.37
N ARG A 274 37.08 24.99 4.28
CA ARG A 274 36.64 25.06 5.67
C ARG A 274 37.89 24.99 6.55
N LEU A 275 38.46 26.16 6.85
CA LEU A 275 39.33 26.39 8.02
C LEU A 275 38.44 26.68 9.23
#